data_AF-A0A7J4M9Z3-F1
#
_entry.id   AF-A0A7J4M9Z3-F1
#
_cell.length_a   1.000
_cell.length_b   1.000
_cell.length_c   1.000
_cell.angle_alpha   90.00
_cell.angle_beta   90.00
_cell.angle_gamma   90.00
#
_symmetry.space_group_name_H-M   'P 1'
#
loop_
_entity.id
_entity.type
_entity.pdbx_description
1 polymer ?
#
loop_
_entity_poly.entity_id
_entity_poly.type
_entity_poly.pdbx_seq_one_letter_code
_entity_poly.pdbx_strand_id
1 'polypeptide(L)' 'MSPWTIMMGLVLLLTPVICWVFTLHVPERRTKFSRILQVIHEQRYYMHAFGYLVIIKWKGFTDDLNEPIKAVTG' A
#
# COMPACT_ATOMS: atom_id res chain seq x y z
N MET A 1 -13.23 1.21 15.76
CA MET A 1 -12.35 1.12 14.57
C MET A 1 -11.97 -0.33 14.37
N SER A 2 -11.98 -0.85 13.14
CA SER A 2 -11.58 -2.24 12.91
C SER A 2 -10.09 -2.44 13.22
N PRO A 3 -9.64 -3.63 13.65
CA PRO A 3 -8.22 -3.92 13.86
C PRO A 3 -7.36 -3.59 12.63
N TRP A 4 -7.89 -3.83 11.43
CA TRP A 4 -7.25 -3.47 10.17
C TRP A 4 -7.00 -1.97 10.05
N THR A 5 -7.98 -1.13 10.40
CA THR A 5 -7.87 0.33 10.36
C THR A 5 -6.76 0.83 11.28
N ILE A 6 -6.62 0.24 12.47
CA ILE A 6 -5.59 0.59 13.45
C ILE A 6 -4.20 0.20 12.93
N MET A 7 -4.05 -1.04 12.43
CA MET A 7 -2.77 -1.52 11.89
C MET A 7 -2.31 -0.71 10.68
N MET A 8 -3.21 -0.46 9.72
CA MET A 8 -2.89 0.34 8.53
C MET A 8 -2.55 1.78 8.89
N GLY A 9 -3.30 2.38 9.84
CA GLY A 9 -3.02 3.72 10.34
C GLY A 9 -1.65 3.83 11.00
N LEU A 10 -1.28 2.85 11.84
CA LEU A 10 0.04 2.78 12.45
C LEU A 10 1.15 2.69 11.40
N VAL A 11 1.02 1.82 10.40
CA VAL A 11 2.02 1.70 9.33
C VAL A 11 2.16 3.02 8.56
N LEU A 12 1.06 3.63 8.11
CA LEU A 12 1.09 4.86 7.33
C LEU A 12 1.68 6.05 8.10
N LEU A 13 1.42 6.15 9.41
CA LEU A 13 1.90 7.27 10.23
C LEU A 13 3.32 7.04 10.75
N LEU A 14 3.65 5.83 11.20
CA LEU A 14 4.99 5.54 11.74
C LEU A 14 6.05 5.44 10.66
N THR A 15 5.73 4.93 9.47
CA THR A 15 6.72 4.78 8.38
C THR A 15 7.46 6.08 8.07
N PRO A 16 6.81 7.24 7.79
CA PRO A 16 7.52 8.48 7.50
C PRO A 16 8.31 9.00 8.71
N VAL A 17 7.77 8.85 9.93
CA VAL A 17 8.46 9.27 11.17
C VAL A 17 9.74 8.47 11.36
N ILE A 18 9.66 7.15 11.21
CA ILE A 18 10.79 6.23 11.33
C ILE A 18 11.82 6.54 10.24
N CYS A 19 11.42 6.62 8.97
CA CYS A 19 12.33 6.97 7.87
C CYS A 19 13.01 8.34 8.08
N TRP A 20 12.31 9.30 8.67
CA TRP A 20 12.87 10.60 8.99
C TRP A 20 13.91 10.53 10.13
N VAL A 21 13.58 9.83 11.23
CA VAL A 21 14.48 9.61 12.37
C VAL A 21 15.77 8.90 11.92
N PHE A 22 15.66 7.85 11.12
CA PHE A 22 16.81 7.11 10.62
C PHE A 22 17.70 7.91 9.65
N THR A 23 17.16 8.98 9.05
CA THR A 23 17.92 9.83 8.11
C THR A 23 18.38 11.15 8.74
N LEU A 24 18.26 11.33 10.07
CA LEU A 24 18.69 12.55 10.76
C LEU A 24 20.17 12.88 10.53
N HIS A 25 21.03 11.86 10.50
CA HIS A 25 22.48 12.01 10.30
C HIS A 25 22.91 12.02 8.83
N VAL A 26 21.97 11.82 7.89
CA VAL A 26 22.27 11.62 6.46
C VAL A 26 21.20 12.31 5.57
N PRO A 27 20.92 13.61 5.78
CA PRO A 27 19.80 14.29 5.13
C PRO A 27 19.92 14.36 3.60
N GLU A 28 21.14 14.30 3.05
CA GLU A 28 21.44 14.34 1.63
C GLU A 28 20.94 13.10 0.85
N ARG A 29 20.71 11.97 1.55
CA ARG A 29 20.14 10.76 0.95
C ARG A 29 18.61 10.81 0.84
N ARG A 30 17.96 11.83 1.38
CA ARG A 30 16.50 11.97 1.30
C ARG A 30 16.08 12.33 -0.12
N THR A 31 15.04 11.67 -0.61
CA THR A 31 14.44 12.01 -1.90
C THR A 31 13.80 13.39 -1.81
N LYS A 32 14.29 14.33 -2.63
CA LYS A 32 13.67 15.66 -2.76
C LYS A 32 12.26 15.50 -3.33
N PHE A 33 11.32 16.32 -2.86
CA PHE A 33 9.93 16.29 -3.34
C PHE A 33 9.82 16.44 -4.86
N SER A 34 10.69 17.26 -5.48
CA SER A 34 10.74 17.43 -6.93
C SER A 34 11.15 16.18 -7.72
N ARG A 35 11.81 15.20 -7.09
CA ARG A 35 12.23 13.94 -7.71
C ARG A 35 11.31 12.76 -7.45
N ILE A 36 10.22 12.93 -6.69
CA ILE A 36 9.33 11.81 -6.34
C ILE A 36 8.79 11.11 -7.59
N LEU A 37 8.29 11.87 -8.57
CA LEU A 37 7.76 11.30 -9.81
C LEU A 37 8.83 10.55 -10.62
N GLN A 38 10.05 11.10 -10.67
CA GLN A 38 11.18 10.44 -11.32
C GLN A 38 11.48 9.09 -10.64
N VAL A 39 11.56 9.06 -9.30
CA VAL A 39 11.82 7.83 -8.55
C VAL A 39 10.70 6.81 -8.75
N ILE A 40 9.43 7.24 -8.75
CA ILE A 40 8.29 6.36 -9.01
C ILE A 40 8.39 5.70 -10.39
N HIS A 41 8.81 6.47 -11.39
CA HIS A 41 8.97 5.96 -12.75
C HIS A 41 10.18 5.02 -12.88
N GLU A 42 11.35 5.43 -12.37
CA GLU A 42 12.60 4.65 -12.43
C GLU A 42 12.46 3.30 -11.70
N GLN A 43 11.84 3.30 -10.51
CA GLN A 43 11.62 2.10 -9.71
C GLN A 43 10.35 1.33 -10.14
N ARG A 44 9.64 1.83 -11.15
CA ARG A 44 8.42 1.22 -11.69
C ARG A 44 7.34 0.92 -10.65
N TYR A 45 7.21 1.75 -9.62
CA TYR A 45 6.21 1.54 -8.56
C TYR A 45 4.77 1.53 -9.09
N TYR A 46 4.53 2.13 -10.26
CA TYR A 46 3.24 2.05 -10.95
C TYR A 46 2.84 0.60 -11.31
N MET A 47 3.80 -0.29 -11.60
CA MET A 47 3.52 -1.71 -11.86
C MET A 47 2.99 -2.41 -10.61
N HIS A 48 3.56 -2.08 -9.45
CA HIS A 48 3.13 -2.62 -8.16
C HIS A 48 1.73 -2.13 -7.78
N ALA A 49 1.48 -0.83 -7.95
CA ALA A 49 0.16 -0.24 -7.74
C ALA A 49 -0.88 -0.86 -8.68
N PHE A 50 -0.53 -1.05 -9.96
CA PHE A 50 -1.40 -1.73 -10.93
C PHE A 50 -1.67 -3.18 -10.53
N GLY A 51 -0.65 -3.92 -10.07
CA GLY A 51 -0.81 -5.27 -9.54
C GLY A 51 -1.83 -5.33 -8.40
N TYR A 52 -1.76 -4.40 -7.43
CA TYR A 52 -2.77 -4.33 -6.38
C TYR A 52 -4.18 -4.02 -6.89
N LEU A 53 -4.31 -3.14 -7.89
CA LEU A 53 -5.62 -2.86 -8.49
C LEU A 53 -6.22 -4.11 -9.14
N VAL A 54 -5.40 -4.88 -9.86
CA VAL A 54 -5.81 -6.17 -10.45
C VAL A 54 -6.25 -7.15 -9.35
N ILE A 55 -5.49 -7.28 -8.28
CA ILE A 55 -5.83 -8.16 -7.14
C ILE A 55 -7.16 -7.76 -6.50
N ILE A 56 -7.38 -6.46 -6.27
CA ILE A 56 -8.63 -5.97 -5.65
C ILE A 56 -9.83 -6.28 -6.56
N LYS A 57 -9.71 -6.03 -7.86
CA LYS A 57 -10.76 -6.33 -8.83
C LYS A 57 -11.03 -7.82 -8.95
N TRP A 58 -9.97 -8.62 -9.02
CA TRP A 58 -10.07 -10.07 -9.05
C TRP A 58 -10.74 -10.61 -7.79
N LYS A 59 -10.33 -10.12 -6.61
CA LYS A 59 -10.93 -10.49 -5.33
C LYS A 59 -12.43 -10.20 -5.31
N GLY A 60 -12.84 -9.00 -5.74
CA GLY A 60 -14.26 -8.64 -5.81
C GLY A 60 -15.04 -9.60 -6.69
N PHE A 61 -14.53 -9.92 -7.88
CA PHE A 61 -15.15 -10.90 -8.77
C PHE A 61 -15.26 -12.29 -8.14
N THR A 62 -14.21 -12.77 -7.47
CA THR A 62 -14.26 -14.07 -6.78
C THR A 62 -15.19 -14.06 -5.57
N ASP A 63 -15.29 -12.94 -4.85
CA ASP A 63 -16.18 -12.79 -3.71
C ASP A 63 -17.64 -12.83 -4.20
N ASP A 64 -17.99 -12.15 -5.29
CA ASP A 64 -19.33 -12.19 -5.90
C ASP A 64 -19.77 -13.62 -6.29
N LEU A 65 -18.82 -14.47 -6.70
CA LEU A 65 -19.08 -15.88 -6.99
C LEU A 65 -19.16 -16.75 -5.72
N ASN A 66 -18.44 -16.37 -4.67
CA ASN A 66 -18.26 -17.17 -3.46
C ASN A 66 -19.33 -16.88 -2.39
N GLU A 67 -19.77 -15.62 -2.26
CA GLU A 67 -20.86 -15.21 -1.37
C GLU A 67 -22.15 -16.06 -1.52
N PRO A 68 -22.66 -16.33 -2.75
CA PRO A 68 -23.86 -17.16 -2.91
C PRO A 68 -23.63 -18.63 -2.56
N ILE A 69 -22.42 -19.16 -2.79
CA ILE A 69 -22.08 -20.53 -2.42
C ILE A 69 -22.03 -20.67 -0.89
N LYS A 70 -21.38 -19.72 -0.21
CA LYS A 70 -21.37 -19.65 1.26
C LYS A 70 -22.76 -19.58 1.88
N ALA A 71 -23.71 -18.92 1.23
CA ALA A 71 -25.09 -18.82 1.71
C ALA A 71 -25.85 -20.15 1.65
N VAL A 72 -25.42 -21.09 0.79
CA VAL A 72 -26.06 -22.41 0.61
C VAL A 72 -25.35 -23.50 1.42
N THR A 73 -24.02 -23.40 1.56
CA THR A 73 -23.21 -24.39 2.30
C THR A 73 -22.94 -24.01 3.75
N GLY A 74 -23.42 -22.83 4.18
CA GLY A 74 -23.29 -22.30 5.54
C GLY A 74 -24.21 -22.99 6.54
#